data_AF-A0A3D2GQW4-F1
#
_entry.id   AF-A0A3D2GQW4-F1
#
_cell.length_a   1.000
_cell.length_b   1.000
_cell.length_c   1.000
_cell.angle_alpha   90.00
_cell.angle_beta   90.00
_cell.angle_gamma   90.00
#
_symmetry.space_group_name_H-M   'P 1'
#
loop_
_entity.id
_entity.type
_entity.pdbx_description
1 polymer ?
#
loop_
_entity_poly.entity_id
_entity_poly.type
_entity_poly.pdbx_seq_one_letter_code
_entity_poly.pdbx_strand_id
1 'polypeptide(L)'
;MTEQSHDMDQVSRSITINGRRTSIRMERSVWQSLSEIAENEEARLRDLIAMIDDIRGDNGLTASLRVFIINYYRAHSIMQPASATGGKKAGSPRIEAVLATLR
;
A
#
# COMPACT_ATOMS: atom_id res chain seq x y z
N MET A 1 -29.57 -7.06 -1.05
CA MET A 1 -28.90 -5.79 -1.36
C MET A 1 -27.46 -6.13 -1.71
N THR A 2 -27.21 -6.45 -2.98
CA THR A 2 -25.91 -6.98 -3.48
C THR A 2 -24.98 -5.83 -3.83
N GLU A 3 -24.35 -5.22 -2.82
CA GLU A 3 -23.16 -4.38 -3.00
C GLU A 3 -21.93 -5.28 -3.17
N GLN A 4 -21.81 -6.01 -4.28
CA GLN A 4 -20.63 -6.84 -4.53
C GLN A 4 -20.27 -6.84 -6.02
N SER A 5 -19.29 -6.01 -6.42
CA SER A 5 -18.29 -6.30 -7.49
C SER A 5 -17.31 -5.15 -7.83
N HIS A 6 -17.50 -3.91 -7.34
CA HIS A 6 -16.64 -2.78 -7.77
C HIS A 6 -15.19 -2.79 -7.20
N ASP A 7 -14.88 -3.63 -6.20
CA ASP A 7 -13.55 -3.68 -5.59
C ASP A 7 -12.46 -4.22 -6.51
N MET A 8 -12.86 -5.05 -7.47
CA MET A 8 -11.97 -5.67 -8.46
C MET A 8 -11.85 -4.81 -9.74
N ASP A 9 -12.62 -3.74 -9.85
CA ASP A 9 -12.55 -2.85 -11.01
C ASP A 9 -11.17 -2.20 -11.07
N GLN A 10 -10.52 -2.33 -12.23
CA GLN A 10 -9.22 -1.73 -12.44
C GLN A 10 -9.32 -0.26 -12.81
N VAL A 11 -8.62 0.58 -12.06
CA VAL A 11 -8.50 2.02 -12.28
C VAL A 11 -7.08 2.35 -12.73
N SER A 12 -6.96 3.11 -13.82
CA SER A 12 -5.68 3.65 -14.28
C SER A 12 -5.44 5.03 -13.69
N ARG A 13 -4.27 5.26 -13.10
CA ARG A 13 -3.84 6.59 -12.63
C ARG A 13 -2.48 6.93 -13.21
N SER A 14 -2.32 8.19 -13.62
CA SER A 14 -1.03 8.72 -14.07
C SER A 14 -0.37 9.47 -12.93
N ILE A 15 0.84 9.06 -12.56
CA ILE A 15 1.61 9.60 -11.44
C ILE A 15 3.03 9.88 -11.94
N THR A 16 3.59 11.03 -11.55
CA THR A 16 5.00 11.33 -11.81
C THR A 16 5.85 10.75 -10.68
N ILE A 17 6.74 9.81 -11.01
CA ILE A 17 7.67 9.13 -10.09
C ILE A 17 9.08 9.36 -10.63
N ASN A 18 9.99 9.90 -9.82
CA ASN A 18 11.39 10.15 -10.21
C ASN A 18 11.52 10.92 -11.54
N GLY A 19 10.66 11.93 -11.75
CA GLY A 19 10.62 12.73 -12.98
C GLY A 19 10.00 12.03 -14.20
N ARG A 20 9.65 10.74 -14.09
CA ARG A 20 9.01 9.97 -15.16
C ARG A 20 7.50 9.92 -14.94
N ARG A 21 6.71 10.19 -15.99
CA ARG A 21 5.25 10.01 -15.95
C ARG A 21 4.93 8.53 -16.12
N THR A 22 4.40 7.91 -15.08
CA THR A 22 4.06 6.48 -15.03
C THR A 22 2.55 6.31 -15.00
N SER A 23 2.01 5.45 -15.86
CA SER A 23 0.60 5.06 -15.85
C SER A 23 0.47 3.70 -15.17
N ILE A 24 -0.25 3.64 -14.05
CA ILE A 24 -0.42 2.42 -13.24
C ILE A 24 -1.88 2.03 -13.30
N ARG A 25 -2.16 0.78 -13.69
CA ARG A 25 -3.51 0.19 -13.69
C ARG A 25 -3.58 -0.94 -12.68
N MET A 26 -4.50 -0.83 -11.73
CA MET A 26 -4.75 -1.85 -10.70
C MET A 26 -6.13 -1.67 -10.06
N GLU A 27 -6.53 -2.64 -9.26
CA GLU A 27 -7.85 -2.71 -8.62
C GLU A 27 -8.10 -1.49 -7.73
N ARG A 28 -9.35 -1.05 -7.67
CA ARG A 28 -9.77 0.08 -6.83
C ARG A 28 -9.42 -0.15 -5.35
N SER A 29 -9.64 -1.36 -4.86
CA SER A 29 -9.27 -1.78 -3.50
C SER A 29 -7.78 -1.61 -3.22
N VAL A 30 -6.91 -1.97 -4.17
CA VAL A 30 -5.46 -1.79 -4.04
C VAL A 30 -5.08 -0.31 -3.98
N TRP A 31 -5.69 0.55 -4.79
CA TRP A 31 -5.50 1.99 -4.69
C TRP A 31 -5.93 2.56 -3.34
N GLN A 32 -7.08 2.10 -2.82
CA GLN A 32 -7.60 2.54 -1.54
C GLN A 32 -6.66 2.14 -0.40
N SER A 33 -6.19 0.89 -0.37
CA SER A 33 -5.24 0.44 0.65
C SER A 33 -3.95 1.27 0.64
N LEU A 34 -3.40 1.62 -0.53
CA LEU A 34 -2.22 2.49 -0.59
C LEU A 34 -2.50 3.89 -0.04
N SER A 35 -3.67 4.47 -0.33
CA SER A 35 -4.08 5.75 0.25
C SER A 35 -4.20 5.67 1.77
N GLU A 36 -4.86 4.63 2.29
CA GLU A 36 -5.01 4.42 3.73
C GLU A 36 -3.67 4.26 4.44
N ILE A 37 -2.74 3.51 3.84
CA ILE A 37 -1.37 3.36 4.38
C ILE A 37 -0.66 4.72 4.42
N ALA A 38 -0.70 5.47 3.32
CA ALA A 38 -0.07 6.79 3.24
C ALA A 38 -0.65 7.75 4.28
N GLU A 39 -1.97 7.81 4.42
CA GLU A 39 -2.65 8.61 5.44
C GLU A 39 -2.30 8.15 6.87
N ASN A 40 -2.19 6.83 7.08
CA ASN A 40 -1.88 6.29 8.40
C ASN A 40 -0.47 6.61 8.87
N GLU A 41 0.45 6.80 7.93
CA GLU A 41 1.86 7.08 8.14
C GLU A 41 2.21 8.55 7.88
N GLU A 42 1.21 9.42 7.72
CA GLU A 42 1.36 10.86 7.44
C GLU A 42 2.26 11.14 6.22
N ALA A 43 2.24 10.23 5.24
CA ALA A 43 3.01 10.29 4.02
C ALA A 43 2.13 10.65 2.82
N ARG A 44 2.73 11.19 1.76
CA ARG A 44 2.01 11.36 0.48
C ARG A 44 2.02 10.04 -0.28
N LEU A 45 0.88 9.66 -0.88
CA LEU A 45 0.76 8.46 -1.71
C LEU A 45 1.84 8.38 -2.81
N ARG A 46 2.17 9.51 -3.44
CA ARG A 46 3.22 9.56 -4.46
C ARG A 46 4.59 9.19 -3.89
N ASP A 47 4.90 9.65 -2.69
CA ASP A 47 6.21 9.44 -2.07
C ASP A 47 6.33 7.97 -1.62
N LEU A 48 5.25 7.37 -1.11
CA LEU A 48 5.15 5.93 -0.87
C LEU A 48 5.43 5.11 -2.14
N ILE A 49 4.77 5.46 -3.24
CA ILE A 49 4.96 4.77 -4.52
C ILE A 49 6.40 4.94 -5.03
N ALA A 50 7.00 6.12 -4.87
CA ALA A 50 8.38 6.38 -5.26
C ALA A 50 9.39 5.53 -4.46
N MET A 51 9.21 5.43 -3.13
CA MET A 51 10.07 4.58 -2.30
C MET A 51 9.99 3.11 -2.71
N ILE A 52 8.80 2.61 -3.07
CA ILE A 52 8.63 1.25 -3.59
C ILE A 52 9.26 1.11 -4.98
N ASP A 53 9.13 2.11 -5.85
CA ASP A 53 9.77 2.15 -7.17
C ASP A 53 11.30 2.09 -7.09
N ASP A 54 11.90 2.68 -6.04
CA ASP A 54 13.35 2.71 -5.83
C ASP A 54 13.89 1.36 -5.34
N ILE A 55 13.14 0.61 -4.52
CA ILE A 55 13.63 -0.65 -3.94
C ILE A 55 13.26 -1.91 -4.73
N ARG A 56 12.28 -1.83 -5.64
CA ARG A 56 11.73 -3.03 -6.31
C ARG A 56 12.72 -3.77 -7.24
N GLY A 57 13.87 -3.18 -7.58
CA GLY A 57 14.81 -3.74 -8.57
C GLY A 57 14.14 -3.93 -9.94
N ASP A 58 14.34 -5.09 -10.55
CA ASP A 58 13.74 -5.45 -11.85
C ASP A 58 12.27 -5.91 -11.76
N ASN A 59 11.70 -5.95 -10.56
CA ASN A 59 10.30 -6.36 -10.37
C ASN A 59 9.32 -5.30 -10.91
N GLY A 60 8.16 -5.75 -11.39
CA GLY A 60 7.12 -4.86 -11.88
C GLY A 60 6.47 -4.04 -10.75
N LEU A 61 6.35 -2.72 -10.94
CA LEU A 61 5.82 -1.78 -9.94
C LEU A 61 4.48 -2.21 -9.35
N THR A 62 3.51 -2.61 -10.17
CA THR A 62 2.18 -3.02 -9.69
C THR A 62 2.24 -4.28 -8.80
N ALA A 63 3.13 -5.22 -9.10
CA ALA A 63 3.32 -6.41 -8.27
C ALA A 63 3.97 -6.03 -6.93
N SER A 64 5.01 -5.19 -6.97
CA SER A 64 5.70 -4.69 -5.78
C SER A 64 4.78 -3.90 -4.85
N LEU A 65 3.89 -3.05 -5.40
CA LEU A 65 2.88 -2.32 -4.62
C LEU A 65 1.95 -3.28 -3.87
N ARG A 66 1.44 -4.33 -4.53
CA ARG A 66 0.56 -5.32 -3.89
C ARG A 66 1.30 -6.10 -2.80
N VAL A 67 2.55 -6.52 -3.05
CA VAL A 67 3.38 -7.21 -2.05
C VAL A 67 3.66 -6.31 -0.85
N PHE A 68 3.93 -5.03 -1.07
CA PHE A 68 4.11 -4.06 0.01
C PHE A 68 2.86 -3.96 0.90
N ILE A 69 1.68 -3.80 0.31
CA ILE A 69 0.40 -3.73 1.05
C ILE A 69 0.22 -4.97 1.93
N ILE A 70 0.46 -6.16 1.39
CA ILE A 70 0.35 -7.42 2.13
C ILE A 70 1.30 -7.43 3.34
N ASN A 71 2.55 -7.02 3.16
CA ASN A 71 3.53 -7.02 4.25
C ASN A 71 3.22 -5.94 5.31
N TYR A 72 2.74 -4.77 4.90
CA TYR A 72 2.31 -3.71 5.81
C TYR A 72 1.18 -4.18 6.74
N TYR A 73 0.14 -4.81 6.19
CA TYR A 73 -0.97 -5.30 7.00
C TYR A 73 -0.63 -6.58 7.78
N ARG A 74 0.28 -7.44 7.29
CA ARG A 74 0.78 -8.58 8.08
C ARG A 74 1.54 -8.13 9.31
N ALA A 75 2.39 -7.11 9.17
CA ALA A 75 3.10 -6.52 10.30
C ALA A 75 2.12 -5.83 11.28
N HIS A 76 1.01 -5.28 10.81
CA HIS A 76 -0.10 -4.83 11.69
C HIS A 76 -0.78 -5.98 12.45
N SER A 77 -1.05 -7.09 11.77
CA SER A 77 -1.78 -8.22 12.39
C SER A 77 -0.94 -8.97 13.41
N ILE A 78 0.38 -9.03 13.23
CA ILE A 78 1.29 -9.68 14.20
C ILE A 78 1.37 -8.87 15.51
N MET A 79 1.08 -7.56 15.48
CA MET A 79 1.18 -6.67 16.63
C MET A 79 -0.16 -6.41 17.36
N GLN A 80 -1.26 -7.01 16.89
CA GLN A 80 -2.54 -6.99 17.61
C GLN A 80 -2.83 -8.36 18.22
N PRO A 81 -2.83 -8.51 19.57
CA PRO A 81 -3.35 -9.73 20.18
C PRO A 81 -4.82 -9.89 19.79
N ALA A 82 -5.26 -11.13 19.53
CA ALA A 82 -6.54 -11.52 18.93
C ALA A 82 -7.82 -11.12 19.73
N SER A 83 -7.73 -10.21 20.69
CA SER A 83 -8.80 -9.82 21.62
C SER A 83 -8.77 -8.32 21.96
N ALA A 84 -8.83 -7.46 20.95
CA ALA A 84 -9.10 -6.02 21.14
C ALA A 84 -10.22 -5.55 20.20
N THR A 85 -11.47 -5.71 20.65
CA THR A 85 -12.62 -4.98 20.12
C THR A 85 -12.52 -3.53 20.60
N GLY A 86 -12.08 -2.61 19.72
CA GLY A 86 -12.24 -1.17 19.97
C GLY A 86 -11.07 -0.29 19.55
N GLY A 87 -11.28 0.46 18.47
CA GLY A 87 -10.78 1.81 18.18
C GLY A 87 -9.44 2.32 18.74
N LYS A 88 -8.60 2.76 17.79
CA LYS A 88 -7.38 3.60 17.85
C LYS A 88 -6.03 2.87 17.88
N LYS A 89 -5.44 2.85 16.68
CA LYS A 89 -4.04 2.69 16.26
C LYS A 89 -3.05 2.25 17.36
N ALA A 90 -3.01 0.95 17.62
CA ALA A 90 -1.79 0.32 18.12
C ALA A 90 -0.78 0.23 16.96
N GLY A 91 0.39 0.87 17.16
CA GLY A 91 1.56 0.98 16.28
C GLY A 91 1.47 0.40 14.88
N SER A 92 1.10 1.24 13.90
CA SER A 92 1.33 0.90 12.50
C SER A 92 2.82 0.68 12.24
N PRO A 93 3.26 -0.45 11.66
CA PRO A 93 4.60 -0.60 11.11
C PRO A 93 4.92 0.54 10.16
N ARG A 94 5.93 1.33 10.54
CA ARG A 94 6.46 2.41 9.72
C ARG A 94 6.80 1.92 8.32
N ILE A 95 6.50 2.71 7.29
CA ILE A 95 6.79 2.40 5.88
C ILE A 95 8.23 1.90 5.73
N GLU A 96 9.21 2.60 6.30
CA GLU A 96 10.63 2.22 6.25
C GLU A 96 10.92 0.83 6.81
N ALA A 97 10.26 0.45 7.91
CA ALA A 97 10.43 -0.87 8.51
C ALA A 97 9.90 -1.97 7.60
N VAL A 98 8.79 -1.72 6.90
CA VAL A 98 8.23 -2.66 5.91
C VAL A 98 9.10 -2.70 4.66
N LEU A 99 9.60 -1.56 4.17
CA LEU A 99 10.49 -1.52 3.01
C LEU A 99 11.80 -2.28 3.28
N ALA A 100 12.31 -2.24 4.51
CA ALA A 100 13.51 -2.99 4.89
C ALA A 100 13.35 -4.51 4.79
N THR A 101 12.12 -5.05 4.85
CA THR A 101 11.87 -6.50 4.68
C THR A 101 11.68 -6.92 3.23
N LEU A 102 11.59 -5.96 2.30
CA LEU A 102 11.35 -6.20 0.87
C LEU A 102 12.63 -6.07 0.01
N ARG A 103 13.78 -5.81 0.64
CA ARG A 103 15.09 -5.71 -0.02
C ARG A 103 15.71 -7.07 -0.33
#